data_AF-A0A2H5FPF9-F1
#
_entry.id   AF-A0A2H5FPF9-F1
#
_cell.length_a   1.000
_cell.length_b   1.000
_cell.length_c   1.000
_cell.angle_alpha   90.00
_cell.angle_beta   90.00
_cell.angle_gamma   90.00
#
_symmetry.space_group_name_H-M   'P 1'
#
loop_
_entity.id
_entity.type
_entity.pdbx_description
1 polymer ?
#
loop_
_entity_poly.entity_id
_entity_poly.type
_entity_poly.pdbx_seq_one_letter_code
_entity_poly.pdbx_strand_id
1 'polypeptide(L)'
;MFKEELNYDAFLTKCISEARSSKKPFVVPPENLPSWMIVELLPIGTWSILYTNLKYRSDKKNISDTFKLSPIECGSCLHTLTYIRNLCAHRY
;
A
#
# COMPACT_ATOMS: atom_id res chain seq x y z
N MET A 1 -4.52 14.36 0.54
CA MET A 1 -3.88 13.15 -0.03
C MET A 1 -4.86 11.97 -0.06
N PHE A 2 -5.45 11.57 1.07
CA PHE A 2 -6.46 10.50 1.13
C PHE A 2 -7.87 11.03 1.44
N LYS A 3 -8.90 10.24 1.14
CA LYS A 3 -10.28 10.46 1.61
C LYS A 3 -10.34 10.35 3.14
N GLU A 4 -11.28 11.05 3.77
CA GLU A 4 -11.48 11.00 5.24
C GLU A 4 -11.82 9.59 5.75
N GLU A 5 -12.31 8.70 4.89
CA GLU A 5 -12.59 7.30 5.18
C GLU A 5 -11.33 6.48 5.53
N LEU A 6 -10.14 6.92 5.11
CA LEU A 6 -8.88 6.27 5.47
C LEU A 6 -8.35 6.89 6.76
N ASN A 7 -8.45 6.16 7.87
CA ASN A 7 -7.77 6.56 9.12
C ASN A 7 -6.25 6.40 8.95
N TYR A 8 -5.62 7.50 8.53
CA TYR A 8 -4.19 7.57 8.24
C TYR A 8 -3.33 7.28 9.48
N ASP A 9 -3.75 7.74 10.66
CA ASP A 9 -2.99 7.53 11.91
C ASP A 9 -3.02 6.06 12.36
N ALA A 10 -4.20 5.42 12.26
CA ALA A 10 -4.31 3.98 12.50
C ALA A 10 -3.48 3.18 11.48
N PHE A 11 -3.45 3.62 10.24
CA PHE A 11 -2.63 3.03 9.19
C PHE A 11 -1.12 3.16 9.47
N LEU A 12 -0.64 4.35 9.84
CA LEU A 12 0.76 4.56 10.21
C LEU A 12 1.15 3.73 11.44
N THR A 13 0.28 3.68 12.45
CA THR A 13 0.51 2.86 13.65
C THR A 13 0.67 1.38 13.31
N LYS A 14 -0.12 0.88 12.35
CA LYS A 14 0.00 -0.48 11.83
C LYS A 14 1.31 -0.70 11.08
N CYS A 15 1.73 0.24 10.24
CA CYS A 15 3.02 0.15 9.54
C CYS A 15 4.19 0.11 10.51
N ILE A 16 4.15 0.95 11.55
CA ILE A 16 5.17 1.02 12.60
C ILE A 16 5.22 -0.27 13.42
N SER A 17 4.06 -0.88 13.74
CA SER A 17 4.04 -2.14 14.48
C SER A 17 4.56 -3.32 13.64
N GLU A 18 4.25 -3.36 12.35
CA GLU A 18 4.81 -4.33 11.40
C GLU A 18 6.32 -4.15 11.22
N ALA A 19 6.81 -2.90 11.17
CA ALA A 19 8.23 -2.61 11.14
C ALA A 19 8.94 -3.12 12.40
N ARG A 20 8.39 -2.88 13.60
CA ARG A 20 8.98 -3.34 14.87
C ARG A 20 9.01 -4.87 14.99
N SER A 21 8.04 -5.56 14.40
CA SER A 21 7.95 -7.03 14.40
C SER A 21 8.83 -7.68 13.32
N SER A 22 9.23 -6.92 12.30
CA SER A 22 10.03 -7.43 11.19
C SER A 22 11.46 -7.74 11.64
N LYS A 23 11.96 -8.91 11.23
CA LYS A 23 13.35 -9.34 11.48
C LYS A 23 14.37 -8.61 10.61
N LYS A 24 13.93 -7.72 9.71
CA LYS A 24 14.83 -6.91 8.87
C LYS A 24 15.55 -5.87 9.74
N PRO A 25 16.88 -5.72 9.63
CA PRO A 25 17.58 -4.66 10.35
C PRO A 25 17.24 -3.31 9.71
N PHE A 26 16.56 -2.44 10.46
CA PHE A 26 16.29 -1.05 10.07
C PHE A 26 17.36 -0.14 10.65
N VAL A 27 17.94 0.74 9.81
CA VAL A 27 18.97 1.72 10.22
C VAL A 27 18.33 2.94 10.91
N VAL A 28 17.02 3.16 10.70
CA VAL A 28 16.27 4.30 11.21
C VAL A 28 15.12 3.85 12.12
N PRO A 29 14.71 4.67 13.10
CA PRO A 29 13.55 4.41 13.93
C PRO A 29 12.28 4.20 13.09
N PRO A 30 11.35 3.31 13.49
CA PRO A 30 10.10 3.04 12.78
C PRO A 30 9.27 4.29 12.45
N GLU A 31 9.33 5.32 13.30
CA GLU A 31 8.61 6.59 13.16
C GLU A 31 9.15 7.45 12.01
N ASN A 32 10.40 7.21 11.59
CA ASN A 32 11.10 7.96 10.55
C ASN A 32 11.44 7.06 9.34
N LEU A 33 10.66 6.00 9.13
CA LEU A 33 10.87 5.15 7.97
C LEU A 33 10.65 5.94 6.68
N PRO A 34 11.61 5.89 5.73
CA PRO A 34 11.39 6.51 4.43
C PRO A 34 10.24 5.79 3.71
N SER A 35 9.54 6.52 2.84
CA SER A 35 8.35 6.04 2.13
C SER A 35 8.60 4.72 1.39
N TRP A 36 9.77 4.55 0.75
CA TRP A 36 10.17 3.31 0.07
C TRP A 36 10.25 2.10 1.01
N MET A 37 10.52 2.29 2.29
CA MET A 37 10.64 1.20 3.25
C MET A 37 9.29 0.81 3.84
N ILE A 38 8.41 1.81 4.04
CA ILE A 38 6.99 1.56 4.33
C ILE A 38 6.38 0.73 3.20
N VAL A 39 6.75 1.03 1.94
CA VAL A 39 6.26 0.29 0.77
C VAL A 39 6.56 -1.22 0.89
N GLU A 40 7.76 -1.59 1.33
CA GLU A 40 8.17 -3.00 1.46
C GLU A 40 7.48 -3.75 2.59
N LEU A 41 7.01 -3.05 3.61
CA LEU A 41 6.37 -3.66 4.78
C LEU A 41 4.89 -3.93 4.52
N LEU A 42 4.26 -3.12 3.67
CA LEU A 42 2.83 -3.19 3.41
C LEU A 42 2.44 -4.47 2.66
N PRO A 43 1.42 -5.20 3.17
CA PRO A 43 0.80 -6.28 2.40
C PRO A 43 0.23 -5.77 1.08
N ILE A 44 0.27 -6.62 0.05
CA ILE A 44 -0.29 -6.34 -1.29
C ILE A 44 -1.75 -5.84 -1.21
N GLY A 45 -2.55 -6.41 -0.30
CA GLY A 45 -3.93 -5.97 -0.08
C GLY A 45 -4.09 -4.53 0.37
N THR A 46 -3.13 -4.00 1.12
CA THR A 46 -3.17 -2.63 1.62
C THR A 46 -2.92 -1.62 0.49
N TRP A 47 -2.15 -1.99 -0.54
CA TRP A 47 -1.95 -1.15 -1.73
C TRP A 47 -3.24 -0.88 -2.50
N SER A 48 -4.06 -1.91 -2.66
CA SER A 48 -5.36 -1.77 -3.31
C SER A 48 -6.27 -0.80 -2.54
N ILE A 49 -6.22 -0.83 -1.21
CA ILE A 49 -7.00 0.05 -0.34
C ILE A 49 -6.49 1.49 -0.44
N LEU A 50 -5.17 1.71 -0.34
CA LEU A 50 -4.56 3.03 -0.45
C LEU A 50 -4.87 3.70 -1.78
N TYR A 51 -4.69 2.97 -2.89
CA TYR A 51 -4.96 3.48 -4.22
C TYR A 51 -6.43 3.85 -4.42
N THR A 52 -7.35 3.05 -3.88
CA THR A 52 -8.80 3.33 -3.95
C THR A 52 -9.16 4.60 -3.17
N ASN A 53 -8.50 4.82 -2.03
CA ASN A 53 -8.74 5.93 -1.11
C ASN A 53 -7.99 7.23 -1.46
N LEU A 54 -7.23 7.29 -2.56
CA LEU A 54 -6.67 8.56 -3.04
C LEU A 54 -7.80 9.55 -3.35
N LYS A 55 -7.70 10.75 -2.77
CA LYS A 55 -8.72 11.80 -2.87
C LYS A 55 -8.75 12.44 -4.25
N TYR A 56 -7.58 12.70 -4.81
CA TYR A 56 -7.45 13.42 -6.08
C TYR A 56 -7.29 12.46 -7.24
N ARG A 57 -8.05 12.70 -8.32
CA ARG A 57 -7.91 11.94 -9.57
C ARG A 57 -6.55 12.16 -10.24
N SER A 58 -5.94 13.32 -10.03
CA SER A 58 -4.57 13.63 -10.48
C SER A 58 -3.55 12.64 -9.91
N ASP A 59 -3.68 12.27 -8.64
CA ASP A 59 -2.74 11.36 -7.98
C ASP A 59 -2.85 9.95 -8.57
N LYS A 60 -4.09 9.48 -8.78
CA LYS A 60 -4.33 8.19 -9.46
C LYS A 60 -3.77 8.18 -10.88
N LYS A 61 -3.91 9.29 -11.61
CA LYS A 61 -3.37 9.46 -12.96
C LYS A 61 -1.84 9.43 -12.96
N ASN A 62 -1.19 10.20 -12.10
CA ASN A 62 0.28 10.22 -12.02
C ASN A 62 0.85 8.84 -11.69
N ILE A 63 0.21 8.11 -10.78
CA ILE A 63 0.59 6.74 -10.44
C ILE A 63 0.39 5.82 -11.64
N SER A 64 -0.78 5.85 -12.29
CA SER A 64 -1.08 4.97 -13.42
C SER A 64 -0.21 5.24 -14.65
N ASP A 65 0.14 6.51 -14.89
CA ASP A 65 1.01 6.95 -15.99
C ASP A 65 2.43 6.35 -15.84
N THR A 66 2.91 6.13 -14.61
CA THR A 66 4.18 5.45 -14.34
C THR A 66 4.20 4.02 -14.90
N PHE A 67 3.05 3.36 -14.92
CA PHE A 67 2.88 2.00 -15.45
C PHE A 67 2.34 1.98 -16.89
N LYS A 68 2.11 3.15 -17.51
CA LYS A 68 1.44 3.30 -18.81
C LYS A 68 0.06 2.65 -18.83
N LEU A 69 -0.66 2.69 -17.71
CA LEU A 69 -2.01 2.16 -17.54
C LEU A 69 -3.01 3.30 -17.33
N SER A 70 -4.27 3.06 -17.64
CA SER A 70 -5.33 3.95 -17.15
C SER A 70 -5.49 3.81 -15.63
N PRO A 71 -6.03 4.85 -14.93
CA PRO A 71 -6.28 4.77 -13.50
C PRO A 71 -7.18 3.60 -13.07
N ILE A 72 -8.08 3.18 -13.96
CA ILE A 72 -9.00 2.06 -13.73
C ILE A 72 -8.24 0.73 -13.83
N GLU A 73 -7.47 0.53 -14.90
CA GLU A 73 -6.66 -0.67 -15.09
C GLU A 73 -5.66 -0.86 -13.96
N CYS A 74 -4.97 0.21 -13.54
CA CYS A 74 -4.05 0.15 -12.41
C CYS A 74 -4.75 -0.31 -11.11
N GLY A 75 -5.96 0.20 -10.85
CA GLY A 75 -6.77 -0.23 -9.70
C GLY A 75 -7.18 -1.69 -9.79
N SER A 76 -7.63 -2.13 -10.97
CA SER A 76 -7.97 -3.53 -11.22
C SER A 76 -6.78 -4.47 -11.04
N CYS A 77 -5.60 -4.09 -11.53
CA CYS A 77 -4.36 -4.86 -11.33
C CYS A 77 -4.04 -5.04 -9.83
N LEU A 78 -4.11 -3.97 -9.03
CA LEU A 78 -3.88 -4.05 -7.58
C LEU A 78 -4.89 -4.97 -6.88
N HIS A 79 -6.15 -4.93 -7.30
CA HIS A 79 -7.17 -5.83 -6.79
C HIS A 79 -6.90 -7.29 -7.17
N THR A 80 -6.55 -7.56 -8.44
CA THR A 80 -6.20 -8.89 -8.92
C THR A 80 -4.99 -9.47 -8.20
N LEU A 81 -3.94 -8.68 -7.96
CA LEU A 81 -2.76 -9.11 -7.21
C LEU A 81 -3.11 -9.49 -5.76
N THR A 82 -3.99 -8.72 -5.13
CA THR A 82 -4.51 -9.03 -3.79
C THR A 82 -5.27 -10.36 -3.79
N TYR A 83 -6.13 -10.57 -4.79
CA TYR A 83 -6.89 -11.80 -4.95
C TYR A 83 -5.98 -13.02 -5.14
N ILE A 84 -5.00 -12.95 -6.05
CA ILE A 84 -4.04 -14.03 -6.31
C ILE A 84 -3.25 -14.36 -5.04
N ARG A 85 -2.74 -13.35 -4.32
CA ARG A 85 -2.01 -13.57 -3.07
C ARG A 85 -2.87 -14.31 -2.04
N ASN A 86 -4.13 -13.91 -1.89
CA ASN A 86 -5.04 -14.53 -0.92
C ASN A 86 -5.39 -15.96 -1.34
N LEU A 87 -5.55 -16.22 -2.63
CA LEU A 87 -5.71 -17.56 -3.17
C LEU A 87 -4.51 -18.44 -2.82
N CYS A 88 -3.28 -17.96 -3.05
CA CYS A 88 -2.06 -18.69 -2.69
C CYS A 88 -1.96 -18.96 -1.18
N ALA A 89 -2.37 -18.01 -0.33
CA ALA A 89 -2.33 -18.17 1.12
C ALA A 89 -3.40 -19.13 1.68
N HIS A 90 -4.53 -19.30 0.97
CA HIS A 90 -5.60 -20.21 1.36
C HIS A 90 -5.38 -21.63 0.79
N ARG A 91 -4.66 -21.75 -0.33
CA ARG A 91 -4.44 -23.02 -1.04
C ARG A 91 -3.10 -23.67 -0.70
N TYR A 92 -2.44 -23.21 0.36
CA TYR A 92 -1.22 -23.79 0.92
C TYR A 92 -1.43 -24.15 2.39
#